data_AF-A0AAD7CUY1-F1
#
_entry.id   AF-A0AAD7CUY1-F1
#
_cell.length_a   1.000
_cell.length_b   1.000
_cell.length_c   1.000
_cell.angle_alpha   90.00
_cell.angle_beta   90.00
_cell.angle_gamma   90.00
#
_symmetry.space_group_name_H-M   'P 1'
#
loop_
_entity.id
_entity.type
_entity.pdbx_description
1 polymer ?
#
loop_
_entity_poly.entity_id
_entity_poly.type
_entity_poly.pdbx_seq_one_letter_code
_entity_poly.pdbx_strand_id
1 'polypeptide(L)'
;MQSSQGTGNLGKTSKGCDEKRGVTGDSNKNAQQTLHGSVSRYTPARHRALVALRCASSHRPFNAVRDPYYLEEVELLRPGTKVPSPRTVSRDIHTLYEAGSKMVKEYFKV
;
A
#
# COMPACT_ATOMS: atom_id res chain seq x y z
N MET A 1 11.64 -40.49 37.56
CA MET A 1 11.08 -39.14 37.64
C MET A 1 10.42 -38.82 36.29
N GLN A 2 9.09 -38.80 36.22
CA GLN A 2 8.36 -38.48 34.98
C GLN A 2 7.70 -37.10 35.14
N SER A 3 8.15 -36.12 34.36
CA SER A 3 7.53 -34.79 34.29
C SER A 3 6.48 -34.75 33.17
N SER A 4 5.31 -35.37 33.39
CA SER A 4 4.23 -35.42 32.39
C SER A 4 3.47 -34.09 32.20
N GLN A 5 3.92 -32.99 32.84
CA GLN A 5 3.22 -31.69 32.88
C GLN A 5 4.02 -30.52 32.30
N GLY A 6 5.18 -30.75 31.66
CA GLY A 6 6.03 -29.67 31.15
C GLY A 6 5.46 -28.92 29.94
N THR A 7 4.79 -29.64 29.03
CA THR A 7 4.32 -29.08 27.74
C THR A 7 2.91 -28.49 27.82
N GLY A 8 2.10 -28.90 28.81
CA GLY A 8 0.73 -28.43 28.97
C GLY A 8 0.63 -26.96 29.36
N ASN A 9 1.53 -26.50 30.25
CA ASN A 9 1.56 -25.10 30.66
C ASN A 9 2.07 -24.18 29.54
N LEU A 10 3.05 -24.62 28.75
CA LEU A 10 3.55 -23.89 27.59
C LEU A 10 2.46 -23.72 26.52
N GLY A 11 1.67 -24.77 26.25
CA GLY A 11 0.54 -24.67 25.33
C GLY A 11 -0.55 -23.71 25.82
N LYS A 12 -0.84 -23.70 27.12
CA LYS A 12 -1.83 -22.78 27.73
C LYS A 12 -1.36 -21.32 27.68
N THR A 13 -0.10 -21.05 27.98
CA THR A 13 0.44 -19.69 27.92
C THR A 13 0.53 -19.18 26.49
N SER A 14 0.89 -20.02 25.52
CA SER A 14 0.85 -19.66 24.10
C SER A 14 -0.56 -19.28 23.65
N LYS A 15 -1.56 -20.11 23.95
CA LYS A 15 -2.97 -19.82 23.62
C LYS A 15 -3.48 -18.55 24.27
N GLY A 16 -3.15 -18.32 25.55
CA GLY A 16 -3.52 -17.07 26.24
C GLY A 16 -2.85 -15.83 25.65
N CYS A 17 -1.62 -15.94 25.13
CA CYS A 17 -0.97 -14.87 24.38
C CYS A 17 -1.66 -14.62 23.04
N ASP A 18 -2.07 -15.67 22.32
CA ASP A 18 -2.77 -15.55 21.04
C ASP A 18 -4.17 -14.94 21.21
N GLU A 19 -4.90 -15.29 22.26
CA GLU A 19 -6.17 -14.67 22.65
C GLU A 19 -6.00 -13.18 22.97
N LYS A 20 -4.98 -12.81 23.77
CA LYS A 20 -4.67 -11.40 24.05
C LYS A 20 -4.28 -10.62 22.79
N ARG A 21 -3.72 -11.28 21.78
CA ARG A 21 -3.38 -10.71 20.47
C ARG A 21 -4.56 -10.72 19.49
N GLY A 22 -5.72 -11.28 19.88
CA GLY A 22 -6.91 -11.36 19.04
C GLY A 22 -6.80 -12.37 17.88
N VAL A 23 -5.90 -13.35 17.98
CA VAL A 23 -5.71 -14.37 16.96
C VAL A 23 -6.68 -15.52 17.24
N THR A 24 -7.87 -15.47 16.64
CA THR A 24 -8.78 -16.62 16.63
C THR A 24 -8.18 -17.70 15.75
N GLY A 25 -7.90 -18.86 16.34
CA GLY A 25 -7.23 -19.99 15.72
C GLY A 25 -8.03 -20.62 14.59
N ASP A 26 -8.00 -19.99 13.42
CA ASP A 26 -8.23 -20.64 12.15
C ASP A 26 -6.89 -20.73 11.41
N SER A 27 -6.34 -21.93 11.40
CA SER A 27 -5.18 -22.28 10.59
C SER A 27 -5.59 -22.39 9.13
N ASN A 28 -5.90 -21.24 8.50
CA ASN A 28 -6.18 -21.18 7.07
C ASN A 28 -5.52 -19.97 6.41
N LYS A 29 -4.28 -20.20 5.94
CA LYS A 29 -3.62 -19.71 4.71
C LYS A 29 -3.72 -18.24 4.26
N ASN A 30 -4.26 -17.32 5.06
CA ASN A 30 -4.44 -15.93 4.64
C ASN A 30 -4.02 -14.96 5.75
N ALA A 31 -2.72 -14.89 6.03
CA ALA A 31 -2.14 -13.73 6.70
C ALA A 31 -2.39 -12.40 5.92
N GLN A 32 -2.98 -12.48 4.73
CA GLN A 32 -3.46 -11.34 3.94
C GLN A 32 -4.91 -10.91 4.24
N GLN A 33 -5.70 -11.67 5.02
CA GLN A 33 -7.14 -11.37 5.21
C GLN A 33 -7.48 -10.48 6.41
N THR A 34 -6.62 -10.38 7.43
CA THR A 34 -6.81 -9.42 8.55
C THR A 34 -6.46 -7.97 8.19
N LEU A 35 -6.01 -7.73 6.96
CA LEU A 35 -5.68 -6.40 6.42
C LEU A 35 -6.80 -5.79 5.56
N HIS A 36 -7.96 -6.44 5.44
CA HIS A 36 -9.05 -5.95 4.57
C HIS A 36 -9.77 -4.68 5.06
N GLY A 37 -9.58 -4.26 6.32
CA GLY A 37 -10.15 -3.02 6.84
C GLY A 37 -9.27 -1.77 6.66
N SER A 38 -7.95 -1.95 6.47
CA SER A 38 -6.97 -0.85 6.45
C SER A 38 -6.05 -0.84 5.22
N VAL A 39 -5.94 -1.94 4.47
CA VAL A 39 -5.16 -1.99 3.23
C VAL A 39 -6.01 -1.52 2.08
N SER A 40 -5.83 -0.25 1.74
CA SER A 40 -6.47 0.32 0.56
C SER A 40 -6.06 -0.45 -0.70
N ARG A 41 -7.06 -1.12 -1.30
CA ARG A 41 -6.92 -2.01 -2.46
C ARG A 41 -6.29 -1.30 -3.65
N TYR A 42 -5.40 -1.99 -4.36
CA TYR A 42 -4.81 -1.46 -5.58
C TYR A 42 -5.90 -1.13 -6.61
N THR A 43 -5.82 0.07 -7.19
CA THR A 43 -6.53 0.45 -8.42
C THR A 43 -5.55 1.16 -9.36
N PRO A 44 -5.68 0.98 -10.69
CA PRO A 44 -4.80 1.67 -11.64
C PRO A 44 -4.86 3.20 -11.52
N ALA A 45 -6.04 3.75 -11.24
CA ALA A 45 -6.23 5.19 -11.03
C ALA A 45 -5.46 5.69 -9.79
N ARG A 46 -5.52 4.96 -8.68
CA ARG A 46 -4.80 5.31 -7.45
C ARG A 46 -3.29 5.19 -7.64
N HIS A 47 -2.82 4.15 -8.35
CA HIS A 47 -1.41 4.00 -8.69
C HIS A 47 -0.92 5.19 -9.52
N ARG A 48 -1.66 5.59 -10.56
CA ARG A 48 -1.35 6.79 -11.37
C ARG A 48 -1.30 8.06 -10.54
N ALA A 49 -2.28 8.28 -9.66
CA ALA A 49 -2.30 9.44 -8.79
C ALA A 49 -1.07 9.52 -7.87
N LEU A 50 -0.65 8.39 -7.28
CA LEU A 50 0.57 8.33 -6.46
C LEU A 50 1.83 8.64 -7.26
N VAL A 51 1.94 8.13 -8.49
CA VAL A 51 3.05 8.44 -9.40
C VAL A 51 3.09 9.93 -9.75
N ALA A 52 1.94 10.50 -10.11
CA ALA A 52 1.81 11.93 -10.42
C ALA A 52 2.20 12.81 -9.21
N LEU A 53 1.71 12.46 -8.02
CA LEU A 53 2.07 13.16 -6.78
C LEU A 53 3.56 13.04 -6.48
N ARG A 54 4.17 11.85 -6.65
CA ARG A 54 5.61 11.64 -6.46
C ARG A 54 6.44 12.51 -7.42
N CYS A 55 6.00 12.64 -8.68
CA CYS A 55 6.63 13.55 -9.64
C CYS A 55 6.53 15.01 -9.21
N ALA A 56 5.34 15.46 -8.80
CA ALA A 56 5.12 16.84 -8.39
C ALA A 56 5.89 17.20 -7.11
N SER A 57 5.78 16.38 -6.05
CA SER A 57 6.33 16.68 -4.73
C SER A 57 7.85 16.53 -4.66
N SER A 58 8.43 15.56 -5.36
CA SER A 58 9.88 15.33 -5.38
C SER A 58 10.58 15.90 -6.61
N HIS A 59 9.88 16.69 -7.42
CA HIS A 59 10.39 17.29 -8.67
C HIS A 59 11.04 16.27 -9.62
N ARG A 60 10.46 15.07 -9.69
CA ARG A 60 10.99 13.99 -10.54
C ARG A 60 10.48 14.13 -11.97
N PRO A 61 11.32 13.89 -12.98
CA PRO A 61 10.88 13.91 -14.37
C PRO A 61 9.84 12.82 -14.62
N PHE A 62 8.90 13.06 -15.54
CA PHE A 62 7.86 12.07 -15.88
C PHE A 62 8.44 10.79 -16.45
N ASN A 63 9.65 10.85 -17.00
CA ASN A 63 10.35 9.69 -17.53
C ASN A 63 10.85 8.73 -16.43
N ALA A 64 10.77 9.12 -15.15
CA ALA A 64 11.10 8.25 -14.02
C ALA A 64 10.26 6.96 -13.97
N VAL A 65 9.08 6.94 -14.61
CA VAL A 65 8.27 5.71 -14.72
C VAL A 65 8.86 4.66 -15.67
N ARG A 66 9.86 5.04 -16.48
CA ARG A 66 10.62 4.13 -17.35
C ARG A 66 11.96 3.71 -16.75
N ASP A 67 12.25 4.14 -15.53
CA ASP A 67 13.45 3.71 -14.83
C ASP A 67 13.40 2.19 -14.60
N PRO A 68 14.48 1.45 -14.93
CA PRO A 68 14.47 -0.02 -14.83
C PRO A 68 14.26 -0.49 -13.40
N TYR A 69 14.86 0.17 -12.40
CA TYR A 69 14.70 -0.21 -10.99
C TYR A 69 13.30 0.11 -10.47
N TYR A 70 12.67 1.18 -10.97
CA TYR A 70 11.26 1.43 -10.68
C TYR A 70 10.34 0.35 -11.25
N LEU A 71 10.61 -0.13 -12.48
CA LEU A 71 9.84 -1.22 -13.08
C LEU A 71 10.03 -2.53 -12.30
N GLU A 72 11.26 -2.84 -11.88
CA GLU A 72 11.56 -3.99 -11.00
C GLU A 72 10.87 -3.88 -9.64
N GLU A 73 10.85 -2.69 -9.02
CA GLU A 73 10.13 -2.43 -7.76
C GLU A 73 8.63 -2.72 -7.92
N VAL A 74 8.02 -2.23 -9.00
CA VAL A 74 6.59 -2.45 -9.28
C VAL A 74 6.29 -3.93 -9.52
N GLU A 75 7.14 -4.62 -10.29
CA GLU A 75 6.97 -6.05 -10.57
C GLU A 75 7.17 -6.90 -9.31
N LEU A 76 8.14 -6.56 -8.46
CA LEU A 76 8.41 -7.24 -7.19
C LEU A 76 7.23 -7.12 -6.22
N LEU A 77 6.63 -5.93 -6.11
CA LEU A 77 5.52 -5.68 -5.18
C LEU A 77 4.18 -6.20 -5.71
N ARG A 78 3.95 -6.10 -7.02
CA ARG A 78 2.72 -6.56 -7.67
C ARG A 78 2.97 -6.93 -9.14
N PRO A 79 3.27 -8.21 -9.43
CA PRO A 79 3.55 -8.69 -10.77
C PRO A 79 2.43 -8.36 -11.78
N GLY A 80 2.82 -8.00 -13.01
CA GLY A 80 1.89 -7.69 -14.09
C GLY A 80 1.18 -6.33 -13.97
N THR A 81 1.67 -5.45 -13.09
CA THR A 81 1.13 -4.09 -12.96
C THR A 81 1.48 -3.25 -14.19
N LYS A 82 0.45 -2.67 -14.82
CA LYS A 82 0.63 -1.77 -15.96
C LYS A 82 1.07 -0.39 -15.48
N VAL A 83 2.35 -0.08 -15.66
CA VAL A 83 2.94 1.23 -15.35
C VAL A 83 2.47 2.27 -16.39
N PRO A 84 2.05 3.48 -15.97
CA PRO A 84 1.62 4.53 -16.90
C PRO A 84 2.77 5.03 -17.78
N SER A 85 2.44 5.55 -18.97
CA SER A 85 3.42 6.22 -19.82
C SER A 85 3.82 7.58 -19.25
N PRO A 86 5.02 8.12 -19.55
CA PRO A 86 5.41 9.47 -19.14
C PRO A 86 4.41 10.55 -19.58
N ARG A 87 3.82 10.39 -20.78
CA ARG A 87 2.78 11.28 -21.30
C ARG A 87 1.51 11.23 -20.46
N THR A 88 1.14 10.04 -19.97
CA THR A 88 0.00 9.86 -19.07
C THR A 88 0.23 10.59 -17.76
N VAL A 89 1.42 10.44 -17.16
CA VAL A 89 1.78 11.13 -15.90
C VAL A 89 1.75 12.65 -16.07
N SER A 90 2.28 13.17 -17.18
CA SER A 90 2.24 14.60 -17.50
C SER A 90 0.80 15.14 -17.54
N ARG A 91 -0.12 14.43 -18.20
CA ARG A 91 -1.55 14.82 -18.23
C ARG A 91 -2.18 14.76 -16.85
N ASP A 92 -1.89 13.71 -16.07
CA ASP A 92 -2.45 13.54 -14.73
C ASP A 92 -2.06 14.69 -13.80
N ILE A 93 -0.80 15.15 -13.90
CA ILE A 93 -0.33 16.30 -13.12
C ILE A 93 -1.02 17.59 -13.57
N HIS A 94 -1.21 17.79 -14.88
CA HIS A 94 -1.95 18.96 -15.38
C HIS A 94 -3.39 18.97 -14.86
N THR A 95 -4.08 17.83 -14.90
CA THR A 95 -5.45 17.70 -14.36
C THR A 95 -5.49 17.95 -12.85
N LEU A 96 -4.51 17.43 -12.10
CA LEU A 96 -4.40 17.69 -10.66
C LEU A 96 -4.19 19.18 -10.38
N TYR A 97 -3.34 19.85 -11.15
CA TYR A 97 -3.10 21.29 -11.00
C TYR A 97 -4.33 22.13 -11.36
N GLU A 98 -5.02 21.83 -12.45
CA GLU A 98 -6.26 22.51 -12.83
C GLU A 98 -7.35 22.38 -11.75
N ALA A 99 -7.48 21.19 -11.14
CA ALA A 99 -8.45 20.98 -10.07
C ALA A 99 -8.02 21.71 -8.78
N GLY A 100 -6.74 21.57 -8.39
CA GLY A 100 -6.20 22.20 -7.19
C GLY A 100 -6.20 23.73 -7.26
N SER A 101 -5.86 24.31 -8.41
CA SER A 101 -5.84 25.76 -8.62
C SER A 101 -7.21 26.40 -8.43
N LYS A 102 -8.31 25.70 -8.76
CA LYS A 102 -9.67 26.18 -8.49
C LYS A 102 -9.93 26.29 -6.98
N MET A 103 -9.52 25.28 -6.21
CA MET A 103 -9.66 25.29 -4.75
C MET A 103 -8.83 26.39 -4.11
N VAL A 104 -7.58 26.54 -4.56
CA VAL A 104 -6.66 27.59 -4.08
C VAL A 104 -7.22 28.98 -4.42
N LYS A 105 -7.74 29.18 -5.64
CA LYS A 105 -8.37 30.44 -6.04
C LYS A 105 -9.56 30.78 -5.15
N GLU A 106 -10.39 29.80 -4.83
CA GLU A 106 -11.55 30.02 -3.95
C GLU A 106 -11.12 30.40 -2.54
N TYR A 107 -10.08 29.74 -2.00
CA TYR A 107 -9.51 30.09 -0.69
C TYR A 107 -9.02 31.54 -0.61
N PHE A 108 -8.48 32.08 -1.71
CA PHE A 108 -7.98 33.45 -1.78
C PHE A 108 -9.02 34.51 -2.17
N LYS A 109 -10.26 34.12 -2.48
CA LYS A 109 -11.38 35.07 -2.59
C LYS A 109 -11.88 35.40 -1.17
N VAL A 110 -11.11 36.21 -0.47
CA VAL A 110 -11.53 36.89 0.77
C VAL A 110 -12.27 38.17 0.40
#